data_AF-A0A496Z5H6-F1
#
_entry.id   AF-A0A496Z5H6-F1
#
_cell.length_a   1.000
_cell.length_b   1.000
_cell.length_c   1.000
_cell.angle_alpha   90.00
_cell.angle_beta   90.00
_cell.angle_gamma   90.00
#
_symmetry.space_group_name_H-M   'P 1'
#
loop_
_entity.id
_entity.type
_entity.pdbx_description
1 polymer ?
#
loop_
_entity_poly.entity_id
_entity_poly.type
_entity_poly.pdbx_seq_one_letter_code
_entity_poly.pdbx_strand_id
1 'polypeptide(L)'
;MAPRWHWLKLLSLLVCLAFLLGPASAADGRDLEDAQGTPGMASDTGPQLTPRVSIVERTFQFEPVFEGTPVRHTFKLKNTGTGPLLIHKVGAS
;
A
#
# COMPACT_ATOMS: atom_id res chain seq x y z
N MET A 1 -1.50 47.07 -7.82
CA MET A 1 -2.16 45.77 -7.59
C MET A 1 -1.49 44.73 -8.48
N ALA A 2 -0.47 44.03 -7.97
CA ALA A 2 0.26 43.03 -8.75
C ALA A 2 -0.52 41.70 -8.77
N PRO A 3 -0.66 41.03 -9.93
CA PRO A 3 -1.44 39.80 -10.03
C PRO A 3 -0.72 38.65 -9.32
N ARG A 4 -1.41 38.06 -8.33
CA ARG A 4 -0.99 36.96 -7.44
C ARG A 4 -0.50 35.69 -8.16
N TRP A 5 -0.65 35.64 -9.48
CA TRP A 5 -0.19 34.56 -10.35
C TRP A 5 1.33 34.55 -10.56
N HIS A 6 1.96 35.74 -10.61
CA HIS A 6 3.42 35.82 -10.79
C HIS A 6 4.18 35.31 -9.57
N TRP A 7 3.59 35.41 -8.39
CA TRP A 7 4.19 34.96 -7.14
C TRP A 7 4.24 33.43 -7.02
N LEU A 8 3.20 32.76 -7.52
CA LEU A 8 3.14 31.30 -7.59
C LEU A 8 4.15 30.74 -8.62
N LYS A 9 4.31 31.45 -9.75
CA LYS A 9 5.36 31.12 -10.75
C LYS A 9 6.77 31.37 -10.22
N LEU A 10 6.98 32.43 -9.43
CA LEU A 10 8.27 32.70 -8.78
C LEU A 10 8.62 31.62 -7.76
N LEU A 11 7.65 31.15 -6.96
CA LEU A 11 7.87 30.07 -5.99
C LEU A 11 8.23 28.74 -6.67
N SER A 12 7.54 28.40 -7.77
CA SER A 12 7.84 27.19 -8.54
C SER A 12 9.21 27.25 -9.22
N LEU A 13 9.63 28.42 -9.71
CA LEU A 13 10.94 28.58 -10.36
C LEU A 13 12.10 28.55 -9.33
N LEU A 14 11.87 29.04 -8.11
CA LEU A 14 12.84 29.00 -7.01
C LEU A 14 13.03 27.57 -6.47
N VAL A 15 11.97 26.77 -6.40
CA VAL A 15 12.05 25.34 -6.04
C VAL A 15 12.80 24.53 -7.12
N CYS A 16 12.59 24.81 -8.41
CA CYS A 16 13.34 24.16 -9.48
C CYS A 16 14.83 24.54 -9.50
N LEU A 17 15.17 25.81 -9.20
CA LEU A 17 16.56 26.27 -9.17
C LEU A 17 17.35 25.64 -8.00
N ALA A 18 16.69 25.38 -6.87
CA ALA A 18 17.30 24.70 -5.73
C ALA A 18 17.63 23.21 -6.01
N PHE A 19 16.94 22.57 -6.96
CA PHE A 19 17.21 21.17 -7.34
C PHE A 19 18.38 21.00 -8.31
N LEU A 20 18.91 22.08 -8.88
CA LEU A 20 20.03 22.06 -9.84
C LEU A 20 21.40 22.30 -9.18
N LEU A 21 21.45 22.67 -7.91
CA LEU A 21 22.69 22.68 -7.11
C LEU A 21 22.70 21.49 -6.16
N GLY A 22 22.93 20.30 -6.72
CA GLY A 22 23.31 19.13 -5.94
C GLY A 22 24.70 19.32 -5.32
N PRO A 23 24.94 18.85 -4.09
CA PRO A 23 26.26 18.92 -3.48
C PRO A 23 27.22 18.00 -4.23
N ALA A 24 28.39 18.53 -4.59
CA ALA A 24 29.51 17.72 -5.04
C ALA A 24 29.94 16.82 -3.87
N SER A 25 29.61 15.53 -3.93
CA SER A 25 30.16 14.54 -3.00
C SER A 25 31.65 14.39 -3.29
N ALA A 26 32.47 14.94 -2.38
CA ALA A 26 33.86 14.53 -2.23
C ALA A 26 33.85 13.08 -1.70
N ALA A 27 34.34 12.15 -2.52
CA ALA A 27 34.71 10.83 -2.06
C ALA A 27 36.06 10.95 -1.35
N ASP A 28 36.11 10.67 -0.06
CA ASP A 28 37.36 10.29 0.60
C ASP A 28 37.10 9.43 1.83
N GLY A 29 38.03 8.51 2.10
CA GLY A 29 38.09 7.71 3.32
C GLY A 29 37.54 6.29 3.20
N ARG A 30 38.41 5.36 2.79
CA ARG A 30 38.29 3.94 3.13
C ARG A 30 38.83 3.75 4.54
N ASP A 31 38.01 3.25 5.46
CA ASP A 31 38.47 2.52 6.64
C ASP A 31 37.52 1.35 6.91
N LEU A 32 38.08 0.15 6.99
CA LEU A 32 37.42 -1.08 7.45
C LEU A 32 37.14 -0.95 8.95
N GLU A 33 35.91 -1.21 9.37
CA GLU A 33 35.62 -1.57 10.77
C GLU A 33 34.89 -2.92 10.77
N ASP A 34 35.63 -3.97 11.14
CA ASP A 34 35.10 -5.28 11.47
C ASP A 34 34.31 -5.19 12.78
N ALA A 35 32.99 -5.33 12.68
CA ALA A 35 32.15 -5.70 13.81
C ALA A 35 30.97 -6.54 13.31
N GLN A 36 31.15 -7.86 13.28
CA GLN A 36 30.05 -8.82 13.26
C GLN A 36 29.32 -8.75 14.61
N GLY A 37 28.46 -7.74 14.74
CA GLY A 37 27.39 -7.71 15.71
C GLY A 37 26.18 -8.47 15.16
N THR A 38 25.73 -9.46 15.92
CA THR A 38 24.48 -10.22 15.74
C THR A 38 23.35 -9.31 15.22
N PRO A 39 22.70 -9.62 14.07
CA PRO A 39 21.48 -8.92 13.70
C PRO A 39 20.39 -9.33 14.70
N GLY A 40 20.22 -8.50 15.73
CA GLY A 40 19.01 -8.46 16.52
C GLY A 40 17.83 -8.31 15.57
N MET A 41 16.73 -8.98 15.90
CA MET A 41 15.44 -8.87 15.25
C MET A 41 15.04 -7.38 15.19
N ALA A 42 15.37 -6.71 14.09
CA ALA A 42 14.82 -5.42 13.77
C ALA A 42 13.33 -5.66 13.51
N SER A 43 12.51 -5.41 14.52
CA SER A 43 11.07 -5.24 14.33
C SER A 43 10.91 -4.12 13.31
N ASP A 44 10.54 -4.51 12.09
CA ASP A 44 10.20 -3.62 10.99
C ASP A 44 9.15 -2.63 11.51
N THR A 45 9.61 -1.44 11.90
CA THR A 45 8.76 -0.36 12.44
C THR A 45 8.16 0.42 11.26
N GLY A 46 7.66 -0.33 10.27
CA GLY A 46 6.83 0.18 9.20
C GLY A 46 5.36 0.13 9.64
N PRO A 47 4.48 0.96 9.05
CA PRO A 47 3.05 0.85 9.30
C PRO A 47 2.56 -0.54 8.90
N GLN A 48 2.12 -1.34 9.88
CA GLN A 48 1.66 -2.71 9.66
C GLN A 48 0.34 -2.71 8.87
N LEU A 49 0.44 -3.03 7.57
CA LEU A 49 -0.72 -3.15 6.69
C LEU A 49 -1.53 -4.39 7.07
N THR A 50 -2.75 -4.18 7.56
CA THR A 50 -3.61 -5.27 8.03
C THR A 50 -4.80 -5.41 7.08
N PRO A 51 -4.96 -6.55 6.37
CA PRO A 51 -6.15 -6.80 5.57
C PRO A 51 -7.37 -7.00 6.48
N ARG A 52 -8.53 -6.50 6.07
CA ARG A 52 -9.80 -6.74 6.76
C ARG A 52 -10.86 -7.04 5.73
N VAL A 53 -11.58 -8.14 5.92
CA VAL A 53 -12.67 -8.54 5.04
C VAL A 53 -14.00 -8.11 5.63
N SER A 54 -14.83 -7.47 4.81
CA SER A 54 -16.23 -7.21 5.09
C SER A 54 -17.08 -8.01 4.10
N ILE A 55 -17.98 -8.81 4.63
CA ILE A 55 -18.89 -9.68 3.87
C ILE A 55 -20.30 -9.16 4.15
N VAL A 56 -21.00 -8.74 3.09
CA VAL A 56 -22.36 -8.18 3.18
C VAL A 56 -23.36 -9.25 3.60
N GLU A 57 -23.23 -10.45 3.03
CA GLU A 57 -24.10 -11.58 3.26
C GLU A 57 -23.25 -12.81 3.56
N ARG A 58 -23.40 -13.39 4.76
CA ARG A 58 -22.57 -14.51 5.22
C ARG A 58 -23.16 -15.88 4.90
N THR A 59 -24.47 -15.91 4.71
CA THR A 59 -25.23 -17.14 4.51
C THR A 59 -26.26 -16.87 3.43
N PHE A 60 -26.38 -17.80 2.50
CA PHE A 60 -27.43 -17.81 1.49
C PHE A 60 -28.05 -19.20 1.46
N GLN A 61 -29.36 -19.27 1.61
CA GLN A 61 -30.11 -20.51 1.53
C GLN A 61 -30.69 -20.62 0.12
N PHE A 62 -30.37 -21.72 -0.57
CA PHE A 62 -31.04 -22.03 -1.81
C PHE A 62 -32.43 -22.56 -1.50
N GLU A 63 -33.43 -21.99 -2.17
CA GLU A 63 -34.81 -22.48 -2.16
C GLU A 63 -34.91 -23.82 -2.91
N PRO A 64 -36.02 -24.57 -2.73
CA PRO A 64 -36.27 -25.78 -3.49
C PRO A 64 -36.17 -25.53 -4.99
N VAL A 65 -35.32 -26.30 -5.65
CA VAL A 65 -35.04 -26.15 -7.09
C VAL A 65 -35.30 -27.46 -7.79
N PHE A 66 -35.78 -27.37 -9.04
CA PHE A 66 -36.01 -28.55 -9.85
C PHE A 66 -34.69 -29.20 -10.24
N GLU A 67 -34.69 -30.53 -10.26
CA GLU A 67 -33.53 -31.30 -10.67
C GLU A 67 -33.06 -30.90 -12.08
N GLY A 68 -31.74 -30.82 -12.26
CA GLY A 68 -31.13 -30.35 -13.50
C GLY A 68 -31.11 -28.83 -13.69
N THR A 69 -31.68 -28.04 -12.78
CA THR A 69 -31.64 -26.58 -12.86
C THR A 69 -30.36 -26.02 -12.24
N PRO A 70 -29.48 -25.34 -13.01
CA PRO A 70 -28.31 -24.70 -12.45
C PRO A 70 -28.70 -23.43 -11.69
N VAL A 71 -28.39 -23.37 -10.40
CA VAL A 71 -28.62 -22.20 -9.57
C VAL A 71 -27.29 -21.61 -9.13
N ARG A 72 -27.17 -20.29 -9.21
CA ARG A 72 -25.93 -19.57 -8.88
C ARG A 72 -26.24 -18.44 -7.92
N HIS A 73 -25.44 -18.33 -6.88
CA HIS A 73 -25.42 -17.17 -5.99
C HIS A 73 -24.02 -16.56 -5.97
N THR A 74 -23.93 -15.24 -5.86
CA THR A 74 -22.65 -14.52 -5.86
C THR A 74 -22.50 -13.73 -4.56
N PHE A 75 -21.50 -14.10 -3.76
CA PHE A 75 -21.11 -13.33 -2.59
C PHE A 75 -20.22 -12.16 -2.97
N LYS A 76 -20.50 -10.98 -2.42
CA LYS A 76 -19.67 -9.77 -2.58
C LYS A 76 -18.84 -9.54 -1.32
N LEU A 77 -17.52 -9.46 -1.50
CA LEU A 77 -16.56 -9.20 -0.45
C LEU A 77 -15.89 -7.85 -0.69
N LYS A 78 -15.64 -7.12 0.40
CA LYS A 78 -14.91 -5.84 0.37
C LYS A 78 -13.69 -5.95 1.28
N ASN A 79 -12.51 -5.59 0.76
CA ASN A 79 -11.36 -5.32 1.60
C ASN A 79 -11.52 -3.93 2.23
N THR A 80 -11.68 -3.89 3.55
CA THR A 80 -11.75 -2.66 4.35
C THR A 80 -10.45 -2.41 5.13
N GLY A 81 -9.44 -3.25 4.93
CA GLY A 81 -8.14 -3.11 5.54
C GLY A 81 -7.19 -2.21 4.76
N THR A 82 -6.01 -2.00 5.32
CA THR A 82 -4.93 -1.23 4.70
C THR A 82 -3.96 -2.12 3.92
N GLY A 83 -4.00 -3.44 4.13
CA GLY A 83 -3.19 -4.43 3.41
C GLY A 83 -3.95 -5.15 2.30
N PRO A 84 -3.23 -5.81 1.38
CA PRO A 84 -3.83 -6.61 0.31
C PRO A 84 -4.60 -7.80 0.90
N LEU A 85 -5.80 -8.06 0.38
CA LEU A 85 -6.62 -9.21 0.78
C LEU A 85 -6.37 -10.39 -0.18
N LEU A 86 -5.82 -11.49 0.35
CA LEU A 86 -5.64 -12.74 -0.39
C LEU A 86 -6.69 -13.76 0.05
N ILE A 87 -7.32 -14.43 -0.93
CA ILE A 87 -8.34 -15.47 -0.69
C ILE A 87 -7.74 -16.82 -1.05
N HIS A 88 -7.63 -17.73 -0.08
CA HIS A 88 -6.96 -19.02 -0.27
C HIS A 88 -7.90 -20.16 -0.66
N LYS A 89 -9.16 -20.14 -0.20
CA LYS A 89 -10.12 -21.22 -0.43
C LYS A 89 -11.52 -20.67 -0.61
N VAL A 90 -12.24 -21.27 -1.54
CA VAL A 90 -13.69 -21.10 -1.73
C VAL A 90 -14.29 -22.50 -1.74
N GLY A 91 -15.36 -22.72 -0.97
CA GLY A 91 -16.04 -24.00 -0.88
C GLY A 91 -17.45 -23.83 -0.31
N ALA A 92 -18.31 -24.79 -0.62
CA ALA A 92 -19.61 -24.95 0.03
C ALA A 92 -19.48 -26.00 1.15
N SER A 93 -20.24 -25.82 2.22
CA SER A 93 -20.38 -26.75 3.35
C SER A 93 -21.78 -27.34 3.39
#